data_AF-A0A0D2U5P7-F1
#
_entry.id   AF-A0A0D2U5P7-F1
#
_cell.length_a   1.000
_cell.length_b   1.000
_cell.length_c   1.000
_cell.angle_alpha   90.00
_cell.angle_beta   90.00
_cell.angle_gamma   90.00
#
_symmetry.space_group_name_H-M   'P 1'
#
loop_
_entity.id
_entity.type
_entity.pdbx_description
1 polymer ?
#
loop_
_entity_poly.entity_id
_entity_poly.type
_entity_poly.pdbx_seq_one_letter_code
_entity_poly.pdbx_strand_id
1 'polypeptide(L)'
;MRVSFLSTTPSLVSLVPVSDPSLNSPSIAATRYLTRPVAIRCSNNNTQSVDVCGEYGFHRRDVLKCIGASVGMELLASSGSWVEMASAADLIQRRQRSEFLSSIKETLAKAMKGNPDLIPSMLTLALNDAMTYDKATKSGGSNGSIRFSSELSRPENKGLAAAMSLLDEAKKEIDSYSKGGPISYADLIQYAAQAAVKSTFLAAAIRKCGGNEDKGRTLYAAYGSSGQWGLFDRQFGRSDAEEPDPEGRVPIWEKASVQEMKDKFKEIGFGPRQLAVMSAFLGPEQSATEALLVNDPEVIPWVQKYQRSRETVSQTDYEVRSLFLLLYFNVARA
;
A
#
# COMPACT_ATOMS: atom_id res chain seq x y z
N MET A 1 14.68 36.83 48.70
CA MET A 1 15.67 36.05 49.45
C MET A 1 14.93 35.11 50.38
N ARG A 2 15.39 33.86 50.48
CA ARG A 2 15.00 32.76 51.40
C ARG A 2 13.89 31.78 50.98
N VAL A 3 14.38 30.55 50.81
CA VAL A 3 13.79 29.23 50.68
C VAL A 3 13.45 28.69 52.08
N SER A 4 12.48 27.79 52.24
CA SER A 4 12.64 26.54 53.01
C SER A 4 11.40 25.63 53.00
N PHE A 5 11.72 24.32 52.96
CA PHE A 5 10.92 23.10 52.89
C PHE A 5 10.30 22.71 54.23
N LEU A 6 9.33 21.76 54.23
CA LEU A 6 9.32 20.60 55.14
C LEU A 6 8.29 19.54 54.71
N SER A 7 8.73 18.28 54.81
CA SER A 7 8.06 17.01 54.48
C SER A 7 7.29 16.46 55.70
N THR A 8 6.19 15.73 55.49
CA THR A 8 5.75 14.70 56.46
C THR A 8 4.90 13.62 55.78
N THR A 9 5.36 12.36 55.90
CA THR A 9 4.63 11.12 55.59
C THR A 9 3.63 10.77 56.69
N PRO A 10 2.74 9.79 56.46
CA PRO A 10 2.66 8.73 57.45
C PRO A 10 2.59 7.32 56.84
N SER A 11 3.26 6.40 57.53
CA SER A 11 3.29 4.96 57.28
C SER A 11 2.13 4.23 57.97
N LEU A 12 1.73 3.15 57.28
CA LEU A 12 0.92 1.97 57.60
C LEU A 12 0.75 1.52 59.07
N VAL A 13 -0.47 1.06 59.40
CA VAL A 13 -0.73 -0.14 60.23
C VAL A 13 -1.94 -0.91 59.67
N SER A 14 -1.77 -2.24 59.56
CA SER A 14 -2.65 -3.28 58.99
C SER A 14 -3.60 -3.94 59.98
N LEU A 15 -4.49 -4.81 59.45
CA LEU A 15 -5.09 -6.09 59.96
C LEU A 15 -6.63 -6.07 59.76
N VAL A 16 -7.38 -7.07 59.25
CA VAL A 16 -7.20 -8.48 58.82
C VAL A 16 -8.44 -8.84 57.94
N PRO A 17 -8.33 -9.80 56.98
CA PRO A 17 -9.44 -10.27 56.14
C PRO A 17 -10.16 -11.49 56.73
N VAL A 18 -11.43 -11.70 56.34
CA VAL A 18 -12.20 -12.94 56.61
C VAL A 18 -12.70 -13.55 55.29
N SER A 19 -12.42 -14.85 55.17
CA SER A 19 -12.64 -15.87 54.13
C SER A 19 -14.14 -16.12 53.82
N ASP A 20 -14.62 -16.86 52.81
CA ASP A 20 -14.17 -18.00 51.97
C ASP A 20 -15.30 -18.24 50.92
N PRO A 21 -15.45 -19.36 50.17
CA PRO A 21 -14.50 -20.26 49.49
C PRO A 21 -14.93 -20.57 48.01
N SER A 22 -14.00 -21.05 47.17
CA SER A 22 -14.15 -22.31 46.40
C SER A 22 -13.05 -22.48 45.35
N LEU A 23 -12.37 -23.61 45.46
CA LEU A 23 -11.25 -24.10 44.68
C LEU A 23 -11.70 -24.72 43.34
N ASN A 24 -10.87 -24.61 42.30
CA ASN A 24 -10.10 -25.75 41.78
C ASN A 24 -9.28 -25.38 40.53
N SER A 25 -7.96 -25.47 40.68
CA SER A 25 -6.98 -25.57 39.59
C SER A 25 -6.25 -26.91 39.73
N PRO A 26 -5.76 -27.52 38.63
CA PRO A 26 -4.55 -28.33 38.68
C PRO A 26 -3.36 -27.56 38.09
N SER A 27 -2.23 -27.71 38.77
CA SER A 27 -0.93 -27.10 38.52
C SER A 27 -0.19 -27.77 37.36
N ILE A 28 0.51 -26.97 36.53
CA ILE A 28 1.69 -27.44 35.77
C ILE A 28 2.78 -26.36 35.83
N ALA A 29 4.01 -26.85 36.03
CA ALA A 29 5.22 -26.16 36.44
C ALA A 29 5.71 -25.03 35.52
N ALA A 30 6.28 -23.98 36.13
CA ALA A 30 7.02 -22.92 35.46
C ALA A 30 8.42 -23.41 35.04
N THR A 31 8.65 -23.54 33.74
CA THR A 31 9.99 -23.71 33.17
C THR A 31 10.63 -22.33 32.97
N ARG A 32 11.67 -22.02 33.76
CA ARG A 32 12.51 -20.83 33.57
C ARG A 32 13.33 -20.99 32.29
N TYR A 33 13.04 -20.20 31.26
CA TYR A 33 13.93 -20.09 30.11
C TYR A 33 15.05 -19.09 30.41
N LEU A 34 16.29 -19.60 30.47
CA LEU A 34 17.51 -18.82 30.56
C LEU A 34 17.75 -18.11 29.22
N THR A 35 17.63 -16.78 29.18
CA THR A 35 18.04 -15.96 28.03
C THR A 35 19.57 -15.87 27.98
N ARG A 36 20.18 -16.59 27.04
CA ARG A 36 21.60 -16.45 26.69
C ARG A 36 21.79 -15.17 25.85
N PRO A 37 22.67 -14.24 26.21
CA PRO A 37 23.00 -13.10 25.36
C PRO A 37 23.85 -13.59 24.18
N VAL A 38 23.31 -13.51 22.97
CA VAL A 38 24.08 -13.71 21.73
C VAL A 38 24.66 -12.36 21.32
N ALA A 39 25.95 -12.18 21.55
CA ALA A 39 26.69 -11.05 20.99
C ALA A 39 26.95 -11.31 19.50
N ILE A 40 26.42 -10.47 18.62
CA ILE A 40 26.76 -10.47 17.20
C ILE A 40 28.11 -9.76 17.05
N ARG A 41 29.16 -10.54 16.77
CA ARG A 41 30.50 -10.03 16.49
C ARG A 41 30.67 -9.92 14.98
N CYS A 42 30.74 -8.70 14.45
CA CYS A 42 31.17 -8.46 13.08
C CYS A 42 32.69 -8.61 13.01
N SER A 43 33.19 -9.67 12.37
CA SER A 43 34.61 -9.82 12.06
C SER A 43 34.90 -9.26 10.67
N ASN A 44 35.70 -8.19 10.62
CA ASN A 44 36.32 -7.68 9.41
C ASN A 44 37.57 -8.52 9.11
N ASN A 45 37.47 -9.48 8.19
CA ASN A 45 38.61 -10.31 7.81
C ASN A 45 39.44 -9.59 6.74
N ASN A 46 40.42 -8.83 7.20
CA ASN A 46 41.46 -8.29 6.35
C ASN A 46 42.81 -8.74 6.90
N THR A 47 43.28 -9.91 6.46
CA THR A 47 44.70 -10.27 6.61
C THR A 47 45.12 -11.25 5.53
N GLN A 48 45.94 -10.74 4.61
CA GLN A 48 46.94 -11.50 3.86
C GLN A 48 47.93 -12.13 4.84
N SER A 49 48.26 -13.40 4.64
CA SER A 49 49.59 -13.91 4.98
C SER A 49 49.90 -15.08 4.05
N VAL A 50 50.80 -14.80 3.12
CA VAL A 50 51.56 -15.77 2.33
C VAL A 50 52.43 -16.55 3.30
N ASP A 51 52.38 -17.87 3.26
CA ASP A 51 53.51 -18.68 3.68
C ASP A 51 53.62 -19.96 2.84
N VAL A 52 54.84 -20.24 2.39
CA VAL A 52 55.23 -21.32 1.48
C VAL A 52 56.29 -22.16 2.21
N CYS A 53 56.03 -23.46 2.37
CA CYS A 53 56.89 -24.60 1.98
C CYS A 53 56.89 -25.79 2.98
N GLY A 54 56.85 -27.01 2.41
CA GLY A 54 57.10 -28.33 3.04
C GLY A 54 55.87 -28.98 3.68
N GLU A 55 55.52 -30.26 3.50
CA GLU A 55 56.32 -31.46 3.18
C GLU A 55 55.42 -32.53 2.50
N TYR A 56 56.06 -33.49 1.84
CA TYR A 56 55.48 -34.48 0.92
C TYR A 56 54.68 -35.61 1.60
N GLY A 57 53.52 -35.94 1.03
CA GLY A 57 52.77 -37.15 1.37
C GLY A 57 51.72 -37.50 0.31
N PHE A 58 52.14 -38.08 -0.82
CA PHE A 58 51.21 -38.54 -1.87
C PHE A 58 50.58 -39.89 -1.49
N HIS A 59 49.25 -39.94 -1.45
CA HIS A 59 48.47 -41.18 -1.38
C HIS A 59 47.67 -41.41 -2.68
N ARG A 60 47.60 -42.69 -3.07
CA ARG A 60 47.33 -43.23 -4.42
C ARG A 60 45.91 -43.05 -5.00
N ARG A 61 45.22 -41.92 -4.82
CA ARG A 61 43.90 -41.70 -5.47
C ARG A 61 43.64 -40.31 -6.07
N ASP A 62 44.68 -39.59 -6.45
CA ASP A 62 44.56 -38.46 -7.38
C ASP A 62 44.98 -38.89 -8.79
N VAL A 63 44.04 -39.45 -9.54
CA VAL A 63 44.15 -39.61 -11.00
C VAL A 63 43.08 -38.74 -11.62
N LEU A 64 43.52 -37.87 -12.54
CA LEU A 64 42.78 -36.84 -13.30
C LEU A 64 42.79 -35.42 -12.70
N LYS A 65 44.01 -34.90 -12.49
CA LYS A 65 44.34 -33.55 -12.97
C LYS A 65 45.05 -33.70 -14.31
N CYS A 66 44.50 -33.08 -15.36
CA CYS A 66 45.19 -32.43 -16.49
C CYS A 66 44.27 -32.30 -17.72
N ILE A 67 43.23 -31.48 -17.64
CA ILE A 67 42.77 -30.64 -18.77
C ILE A 67 42.36 -29.28 -18.18
N GLY A 68 43.05 -28.21 -18.59
CA GLY A 68 42.52 -26.84 -18.52
C GLY A 68 42.78 -26.03 -17.23
N ALA A 69 44.04 -25.77 -16.90
CA ALA A 69 44.39 -24.63 -16.05
C ALA A 69 45.00 -23.52 -16.92
N SER A 70 44.19 -22.55 -17.36
CA SER A 70 44.74 -21.27 -17.82
C SER A 70 43.80 -20.04 -17.83
N VAL A 71 42.49 -20.11 -17.57
CA VAL A 71 41.69 -18.87 -17.41
C VAL A 71 40.59 -19.08 -16.37
N GLY A 72 40.81 -18.67 -15.12
CA GLY A 72 39.80 -18.87 -14.08
C GLY A 72 40.09 -18.29 -12.69
N MET A 73 41.05 -17.37 -12.56
CA MET A 73 41.36 -16.71 -11.29
C MET A 73 41.38 -15.18 -11.41
N GLU A 74 40.57 -14.62 -12.30
CA GLU A 74 40.37 -13.16 -12.43
C GLU A 74 38.88 -12.75 -12.47
N LEU A 75 37.97 -13.71 -12.31
CA LEU A 75 36.52 -13.51 -12.29
C LEU A 75 35.91 -13.43 -10.87
N LEU A 76 36.68 -13.77 -9.83
CA LEU A 76 36.21 -13.70 -8.44
C LEU A 76 36.64 -12.44 -7.70
N ALA A 77 37.66 -11.72 -8.18
CA ALA A 77 38.06 -10.41 -7.64
C ALA A 77 37.39 -9.24 -8.37
N SER A 78 36.96 -9.44 -9.63
CA SER A 78 36.27 -8.41 -10.42
C SER A 78 34.77 -8.31 -10.09
N SER A 79 34.15 -9.33 -9.51
CA SER A 79 32.72 -9.31 -9.18
C SER A 79 32.34 -8.30 -8.09
N GLY A 80 33.23 -7.98 -7.15
CA GLY A 80 32.96 -7.05 -6.04
C GLY A 80 32.61 -5.64 -6.51
N SER A 81 33.43 -5.07 -7.40
CA SER A 81 33.20 -3.70 -7.93
C SER A 81 31.91 -3.60 -8.75
N TRP A 82 31.57 -4.63 -9.52
CA TRP A 82 30.34 -4.64 -10.33
C TRP A 82 29.09 -4.84 -9.48
N VAL A 83 29.16 -5.67 -8.43
CA VAL A 83 28.06 -5.85 -7.46
C VAL A 83 27.84 -4.58 -6.64
N GLU A 84 28.92 -3.90 -6.21
CA GLU A 84 28.83 -2.61 -5.51
C GLU A 84 28.27 -1.49 -6.42
N MET A 85 28.73 -1.40 -7.67
CA MET A 85 28.20 -0.44 -8.65
C MET A 85 26.72 -0.71 -8.99
N ALA A 86 26.33 -1.97 -9.15
CA ALA A 86 24.94 -2.35 -9.39
C ALA A 86 24.04 -2.04 -8.17
N SER A 87 24.54 -2.29 -6.95
CA SER A 87 23.86 -1.93 -5.70
C SER A 87 23.72 -0.41 -5.55
N ALA A 88 24.77 0.35 -5.82
CA ALA A 88 24.74 1.81 -5.79
C ALA A 88 23.77 2.39 -6.83
N ALA A 89 23.77 1.87 -8.06
CA ALA A 89 22.85 2.27 -9.11
C ALA A 89 21.39 1.98 -8.73
N ASP A 90 21.08 0.81 -8.16
CA ASP A 90 19.75 0.47 -7.66
C ASP A 90 19.31 1.40 -6.53
N LEU A 91 20.19 1.72 -5.56
CA LEU A 91 19.88 2.67 -4.50
C LEU A 91 19.58 4.08 -5.04
N ILE A 92 20.35 4.55 -6.01
CA ILE A 92 20.13 5.84 -6.68
C ILE A 92 18.78 5.84 -7.40
N GLN A 93 18.47 4.77 -8.16
CA GLN A 93 17.20 4.64 -8.86
C GLN A 93 16.00 4.65 -7.90
N ARG A 94 16.09 3.92 -6.79
CA ARG A 94 15.05 3.91 -5.75
C ARG A 94 14.86 5.29 -5.13
N ARG A 95 15.96 5.99 -4.86
CA ARG A 95 15.93 7.36 -4.31
C ARG A 95 15.24 8.32 -5.28
N GLN A 96 15.68 8.36 -6.54
CA GLN A 96 15.10 9.21 -7.58
C GLN A 96 13.60 8.94 -7.77
N ARG A 97 13.21 7.65 -7.81
CA ARG A 97 11.80 7.25 -7.90
C ARG A 97 11.00 7.71 -6.67
N SER A 98 11.56 7.58 -5.47
CA SER A 98 10.90 8.03 -4.24
C SER A 98 10.72 9.56 -4.20
N GLU A 99 11.73 10.33 -4.60
CA GLU A 99 11.68 11.79 -4.68
C GLU A 99 10.64 12.26 -5.71
N PHE A 100 10.62 11.60 -6.88
CA PHE A 100 9.62 11.88 -7.92
C PHE A 100 8.20 11.53 -7.47
N LEU A 101 8.01 10.35 -6.85
CA LEU A 101 6.72 9.95 -6.28
C LEU A 101 6.24 10.89 -5.18
N SER A 102 7.14 11.42 -4.35
CA SER A 102 6.78 12.44 -3.36
C SER A 102 6.23 13.69 -4.03
N SER A 103 6.92 14.18 -5.07
CA SER A 103 6.51 15.36 -5.83
C SER A 103 5.16 15.15 -6.53
N ILE A 104 4.95 13.98 -7.16
CA ILE A 104 3.66 13.58 -7.76
C ILE A 104 2.53 13.62 -6.72
N LYS A 105 2.74 13.00 -5.55
CA LYS A 105 1.73 12.95 -4.48
C LYS A 105 1.38 14.33 -3.95
N GLU A 106 2.35 15.24 -3.85
CA GLU A 106 2.11 16.62 -3.43
C GLU A 106 1.26 17.37 -4.45
N THR A 107 1.59 17.27 -5.75
CA THR A 107 0.83 17.89 -6.84
C THR A 107 -0.61 17.38 -6.88
N LEU A 108 -0.80 16.05 -6.81
CA LEU A 108 -2.12 15.44 -6.79
C LEU A 108 -2.90 15.81 -5.52
N ALA A 109 -2.27 15.86 -4.35
CA ALA A 109 -2.93 16.29 -3.11
C ALA A 109 -3.40 17.75 -3.20
N LYS A 110 -2.62 18.65 -3.81
CA LYS A 110 -3.02 20.03 -4.07
C LYS A 110 -4.21 20.09 -5.04
N ALA A 111 -4.15 19.34 -6.14
CA ALA A 111 -5.23 19.26 -7.12
C ALA A 111 -6.56 18.77 -6.48
N MET A 112 -6.49 17.72 -5.65
CA MET A 112 -7.66 17.20 -4.92
C MET A 112 -8.19 18.18 -3.89
N LYS A 113 -7.30 18.89 -3.17
CA LYS A 113 -7.69 19.91 -2.19
C LYS A 113 -8.40 21.09 -2.87
N GLY A 114 -7.98 21.48 -4.07
CA GLY A 114 -8.62 22.53 -4.86
C GLY A 114 -9.96 22.12 -5.46
N ASN A 115 -10.21 20.82 -5.64
CA ASN A 115 -11.38 20.28 -6.33
C ASN A 115 -12.02 19.13 -5.53
N PRO A 116 -12.55 19.38 -4.32
CA PRO A 116 -13.11 18.31 -3.47
C PRO A 116 -14.30 17.61 -4.11
N ASP A 117 -15.10 18.30 -4.93
CA ASP A 117 -16.27 17.74 -5.63
C ASP A 117 -15.90 16.69 -6.69
N LEU A 118 -14.65 16.72 -7.17
CA LEU A 118 -14.15 15.75 -8.15
C LEU A 118 -13.55 14.49 -7.50
N ILE A 119 -13.43 14.43 -6.17
CA ILE A 119 -12.88 13.28 -5.46
C ILE A 119 -13.65 11.99 -5.80
N PRO A 120 -14.99 11.93 -5.75
CA PRO A 120 -15.71 10.70 -6.11
C PRO A 120 -15.50 10.31 -7.57
N SER A 121 -15.54 11.30 -8.48
CA SER A 121 -15.26 11.08 -9.91
C SER A 121 -13.86 10.50 -10.12
N MET A 122 -12.86 10.96 -9.37
CA MET A 122 -11.49 10.43 -9.43
C MET A 122 -11.41 8.95 -8.99
N LEU A 123 -12.17 8.59 -7.96
CA LEU A 123 -12.27 7.19 -7.50
C LEU A 123 -12.95 6.31 -8.55
N THR A 124 -14.08 6.74 -9.10
CA THR A 124 -14.80 6.01 -10.15
C THR A 124 -13.98 5.89 -11.43
N LEU A 125 -13.21 6.91 -11.79
CA LEU A 125 -12.31 6.89 -12.95
C LEU A 125 -11.25 5.80 -12.83
N ALA A 126 -10.55 5.73 -11.69
CA ALA A 126 -9.56 4.68 -11.46
C ALA A 126 -10.17 3.28 -11.31
N LEU A 127 -11.40 3.20 -10.80
CA LEU A 127 -12.17 1.96 -10.75
C LEU A 127 -12.50 1.47 -12.17
N ASN A 128 -13.04 2.34 -13.02
CA ASN A 128 -13.52 1.99 -14.34
C ASN A 128 -12.36 1.56 -15.26
N ASP A 129 -11.23 2.28 -15.21
CA ASP A 129 -9.99 1.88 -15.88
C ASP A 129 -9.57 0.45 -15.46
N ALA A 130 -9.59 0.15 -14.16
CA ALA A 130 -9.21 -1.17 -13.67
C ALA A 130 -10.24 -2.29 -13.95
N MET A 131 -11.53 -1.95 -14.07
CA MET A 131 -12.63 -2.91 -14.20
C MET A 131 -12.76 -3.50 -15.61
N THR A 132 -12.05 -2.97 -16.61
CA THR A 132 -11.99 -3.54 -17.96
C THR A 132 -11.16 -4.83 -18.03
N TYR A 133 -10.44 -5.18 -16.95
CA TYR A 133 -9.61 -6.38 -16.90
C TYR A 133 -10.43 -7.65 -17.13
N ASP A 134 -9.99 -8.45 -18.09
CA ASP A 134 -10.49 -9.81 -18.32
C ASP A 134 -9.38 -10.82 -18.10
N LYS A 135 -9.61 -11.76 -17.18
CA LYS A 135 -8.65 -12.80 -16.81
C LYS A 135 -8.41 -13.81 -17.93
N ALA A 136 -9.40 -14.08 -18.77
CA ALA A 136 -9.30 -15.09 -19.83
C ALA A 136 -8.36 -14.61 -20.95
N THR A 137 -8.57 -13.38 -21.42
CA THR A 137 -7.76 -12.76 -22.48
C THR A 137 -6.52 -12.04 -21.97
N LYS A 138 -6.42 -11.80 -20.64
CA LYS A 138 -5.38 -10.96 -20.01
C LYS A 138 -5.29 -9.58 -20.68
N SER A 139 -6.44 -8.97 -20.93
CA SER A 139 -6.56 -7.65 -21.57
C SER A 139 -7.31 -6.69 -20.66
N GLY A 140 -7.09 -5.39 -20.86
CA GLY A 140 -7.62 -4.32 -20.01
C GLY A 140 -6.91 -4.20 -18.66
N GLY A 141 -7.57 -3.54 -17.71
CA GLY A 141 -7.05 -3.24 -16.38
C GLY A 141 -6.45 -1.85 -16.29
N SER A 142 -5.68 -1.58 -15.24
CA SER A 142 -5.16 -0.23 -14.95
C SER A 142 -4.05 0.21 -15.92
N ASN A 143 -4.43 0.52 -17.16
CA ASN A 143 -3.55 0.83 -18.29
C ASN A 143 -3.80 2.25 -18.85
N GLY A 144 -4.71 3.03 -18.25
CA GLY A 144 -5.02 4.39 -18.67
C GLY A 144 -5.79 4.48 -20.00
N SER A 145 -6.40 3.40 -20.47
CA SER A 145 -7.26 3.37 -21.67
C SER A 145 -8.44 4.34 -21.56
N ILE A 146 -8.96 4.55 -20.35
CA ILE A 146 -10.10 5.43 -20.08
C ILE A 146 -9.91 6.88 -20.56
N ARG A 147 -8.67 7.33 -20.79
CA ARG A 147 -8.36 8.67 -21.31
C ARG A 147 -8.82 8.88 -22.76
N PHE A 148 -9.01 7.81 -23.53
CA PHE A 148 -9.43 7.91 -24.92
C PHE A 148 -10.88 8.37 -25.01
N SER A 149 -11.17 9.32 -25.90
CA SER A 149 -12.50 9.93 -26.04
C SER A 149 -13.60 8.91 -26.33
N SER A 150 -13.29 7.85 -27.08
CA SER A 150 -14.19 6.73 -27.38
C SER A 150 -14.58 5.93 -26.13
N GLU A 151 -13.70 5.85 -25.13
CA GLU A 151 -13.97 5.16 -23.88
C GLU A 151 -14.58 6.10 -22.83
N LEU A 152 -14.06 7.32 -22.72
CA LEU A 152 -14.57 8.33 -21.78
C LEU A 152 -16.02 8.75 -22.09
N SER A 153 -16.46 8.65 -23.35
CA SER A 153 -17.83 8.97 -23.77
C SER A 153 -18.85 7.85 -23.55
N ARG A 154 -18.41 6.67 -23.10
CA ARG A 154 -19.29 5.53 -22.80
C ARG A 154 -20.21 5.83 -21.61
N PRO A 155 -21.41 5.23 -21.55
CA PRO A 155 -22.40 5.55 -20.52
C PRO A 155 -21.92 5.28 -19.08
N GLU A 156 -21.06 4.29 -18.87
CA GLU A 156 -20.43 3.96 -17.58
C GLU A 156 -19.43 5.03 -17.10
N ASN A 157 -18.88 5.82 -18.02
CA ASN A 157 -17.85 6.85 -17.75
C ASN A 157 -18.42 8.28 -17.76
N LYS A 158 -19.75 8.40 -17.75
CA LYS A 158 -20.43 9.69 -17.74
C LYS A 158 -20.04 10.51 -16.50
N GLY A 159 -19.70 11.78 -16.73
CA GLY A 159 -19.35 12.72 -15.65
C GLY A 159 -17.87 12.70 -15.26
N LEU A 160 -17.06 11.81 -15.83
CA LEU A 160 -15.63 11.69 -15.50
C LEU A 160 -14.72 12.67 -16.27
N ALA A 161 -15.26 13.36 -17.27
CA ALA A 161 -14.48 14.26 -18.12
C ALA A 161 -13.77 15.38 -17.34
N ALA A 162 -14.43 15.97 -16.34
CA ALA A 162 -13.83 17.00 -15.49
C ALA A 162 -12.66 16.45 -14.65
N ALA A 163 -12.78 15.21 -14.15
CA ALA A 163 -11.70 14.55 -13.43
C ALA A 163 -10.52 14.26 -14.35
N MET A 164 -10.75 13.81 -15.59
CA MET A 164 -9.69 13.64 -16.58
C MET A 164 -9.00 14.96 -16.95
N SER A 165 -9.75 16.05 -17.15
CA SER A 165 -9.15 17.36 -17.43
C SER A 165 -8.25 17.84 -16.29
N LEU A 166 -8.64 17.62 -15.02
CA LEU A 166 -7.79 17.91 -13.87
C LEU A 166 -6.51 17.04 -13.87
N LEU A 167 -6.60 15.78 -14.28
CA LEU A 167 -5.42 14.92 -14.44
C LEU A 167 -4.52 15.39 -15.57
N ASP A 168 -5.06 15.84 -16.70
CA ASP A 168 -4.26 16.38 -17.81
C ASP A 168 -3.45 17.61 -17.37
N GLU A 169 -4.05 18.49 -16.55
CA GLU A 169 -3.35 19.63 -15.95
C GLU A 169 -2.26 19.20 -14.97
N ALA A 170 -2.58 18.29 -14.04
CA ALA A 170 -1.62 17.75 -13.09
C ALA A 170 -0.46 17.03 -13.81
N LYS A 171 -0.76 16.33 -14.92
CA LYS A 171 0.24 15.66 -15.76
C LYS A 171 1.21 16.65 -16.37
N LYS A 172 0.71 17.73 -16.97
CA LYS A 172 1.55 18.79 -17.55
C LYS A 172 2.49 19.39 -16.50
N GLU A 173 1.99 19.62 -15.29
CA GLU A 173 2.81 20.08 -14.17
C GLU A 173 3.88 19.04 -13.79
N ILE A 174 3.48 17.77 -13.58
CA ILE A 174 4.39 16.67 -13.23
C ILE A 174 5.50 16.47 -14.26
N ASP A 175 5.13 16.47 -15.54
CA ASP A 175 6.05 16.26 -16.65
C ASP A 175 7.05 17.43 -16.77
N SER A 176 6.67 18.66 -16.37
CA SER A 176 7.54 19.84 -16.43
C SER A 176 8.76 19.76 -15.51
N TYR A 177 8.64 19.07 -14.38
CA TYR A 177 9.74 18.88 -13.42
C TYR A 177 10.29 17.44 -13.40
N SER A 178 9.77 16.55 -14.25
CA SER A 178 10.26 15.18 -14.33
C SER A 178 11.65 15.13 -14.95
N LYS A 179 12.56 14.41 -14.30
CA LYS A 179 13.92 14.14 -14.80
C LYS A 179 14.01 12.81 -15.56
N GLY A 180 12.99 11.97 -15.46
CA GLY A 180 12.99 10.58 -15.94
C GLY A 180 12.05 10.32 -17.12
N GLY A 181 11.57 11.37 -17.79
CA GLY A 181 10.54 11.28 -18.82
C GLY A 181 9.12 11.48 -18.28
N PRO A 182 8.11 11.53 -19.17
CA PRO A 182 6.74 11.80 -18.76
C PRO A 182 6.18 10.67 -17.89
N ILE A 183 5.30 11.00 -16.94
CA ILE A 183 4.53 10.00 -16.21
C ILE A 183 3.50 9.36 -17.15
N SER A 184 3.25 8.06 -17.00
CA SER A 184 2.16 7.38 -17.72
C SER A 184 0.80 7.79 -17.15
N TYR A 185 -0.23 7.83 -17.99
CA TYR A 185 -1.61 8.02 -17.55
C TYR A 185 -2.06 6.90 -16.62
N ALA A 186 -1.64 5.66 -16.88
CA ALA A 186 -1.92 4.50 -16.05
C ALA A 186 -1.43 4.70 -14.60
N ASP A 187 -0.21 5.20 -14.40
CA ASP A 187 0.27 5.53 -13.06
C ASP A 187 -0.47 6.76 -12.50
N LEU A 188 -0.62 7.81 -13.29
CA LEU A 188 -1.25 9.06 -12.87
C LEU A 188 -2.65 8.84 -12.29
N ILE A 189 -3.50 8.07 -12.99
CA ILE A 189 -4.86 7.74 -12.58
C ILE A 189 -4.88 7.01 -11.23
N GLN A 190 -4.03 6.00 -11.06
CA GLN A 190 -4.00 5.21 -9.83
C GLN A 190 -3.43 6.02 -8.65
N TYR A 191 -2.42 6.86 -8.87
CA TYR A 191 -1.92 7.77 -7.83
C TYR A 191 -2.91 8.88 -7.49
N ALA A 192 -3.72 9.33 -8.45
CA ALA A 192 -4.79 10.27 -8.18
C ALA A 192 -5.89 9.64 -7.33
N ALA A 193 -6.25 8.38 -7.57
CA ALA A 193 -7.13 7.63 -6.69
C ALA A 193 -6.53 7.43 -5.28
N GLN A 194 -5.22 7.18 -5.18
CA GLN A 194 -4.55 7.17 -3.87
C GLN A 194 -4.72 8.52 -3.16
N ALA A 195 -4.50 9.65 -3.85
CA ALA A 195 -4.66 10.98 -3.30
C ALA A 195 -6.12 11.25 -2.88
N ALA A 196 -7.09 10.88 -3.72
CA ALA A 196 -8.52 10.97 -3.44
C ALA A 196 -8.91 10.17 -2.18
N VAL A 197 -8.49 8.91 -2.06
CA VAL A 197 -8.72 8.09 -0.86
C VAL A 197 -8.13 8.75 0.39
N LYS A 198 -6.88 9.23 0.33
CA LYS A 198 -6.25 9.93 1.45
C LYS A 198 -7.03 11.19 1.84
N SER A 199 -7.55 11.94 0.86
CA SER A 199 -8.43 13.09 1.11
C SER A 199 -9.73 12.69 1.82
N THR A 200 -10.36 11.57 1.46
CA THR A 200 -11.55 11.08 2.18
C THR A 200 -11.24 10.72 3.63
N PHE A 201 -10.08 10.11 3.90
CA PHE A 201 -9.66 9.75 5.26
C PHE A 201 -9.35 11.00 6.10
N LEU A 202 -8.66 11.98 5.51
CA LEU A 202 -8.39 13.25 6.16
C LEU A 202 -9.70 14.00 6.48
N ALA A 203 -10.65 14.06 5.54
CA ALA A 203 -11.95 14.67 5.76
C ALA A 203 -12.72 13.98 6.91
N ALA A 204 -12.65 12.63 6.98
CA ALA A 204 -13.24 11.89 8.09
C ALA A 204 -12.58 12.21 9.44
N ALA A 205 -11.25 12.34 9.48
CA ALA A 205 -10.51 12.74 10.68
C ALA A 205 -10.89 14.15 11.14
N ILE A 206 -10.96 15.12 10.22
CA ILE A 206 -11.40 16.50 10.52
C ILE A 206 -12.83 16.51 11.07
N ARG A 207 -13.74 15.75 10.45
CA ARG A 207 -15.13 15.60 10.94
C ARG A 207 -15.18 15.04 12.35
N LYS A 208 -14.38 14.01 12.65
CA LYS A 208 -14.26 13.41 14.00
C LYS A 208 -13.68 14.37 15.03
N CYS A 209 -12.88 15.34 14.60
CA CYS A 209 -12.37 16.41 15.45
C CYS A 209 -13.30 17.63 15.52
N GLY A 210 -14.58 17.49 15.17
CA GLY A 210 -15.57 18.57 15.23
C GLY A 210 -15.32 19.69 14.20
N GLY A 211 -14.70 19.37 13.07
CA GLY A 211 -14.36 20.33 12.02
C GLY A 211 -13.03 21.07 12.24
N ASN A 212 -12.29 20.80 13.32
CA ASN A 212 -10.99 21.41 13.55
C ASN A 212 -9.93 20.77 12.63
N GLU A 213 -9.46 21.53 11.65
CA GLU A 213 -8.51 21.02 10.65
C GLU A 213 -7.17 20.57 11.24
N ASP A 214 -6.62 21.32 12.20
CA ASP A 214 -5.29 21.03 12.73
C ASP A 214 -5.31 19.76 13.57
N LYS A 215 -6.32 19.60 14.42
CA LYS A 215 -6.55 18.35 15.16
C LYS A 215 -6.82 17.19 14.20
N GLY A 216 -7.60 17.41 13.14
CA GLY A 216 -7.85 16.42 12.10
C GLY A 216 -6.58 15.98 11.39
N ARG A 217 -5.70 16.92 11.02
CA ARG A 217 -4.39 16.65 10.42
C ARG A 217 -3.49 15.87 11.37
N THR A 218 -3.42 16.23 12.66
CA THR A 218 -2.67 15.47 13.67
C THR A 218 -3.22 14.06 13.84
N LEU A 219 -4.54 13.89 13.90
CA LEU A 219 -5.19 12.59 14.02
C LEU A 219 -4.91 11.71 12.79
N TYR A 220 -5.04 12.28 11.60
CA TYR A 220 -4.75 11.58 10.34
C TYR A 220 -3.27 11.20 10.22
N ALA A 221 -2.34 12.08 10.64
CA ALA A 221 -0.91 11.76 10.65
C ALA A 221 -0.59 10.57 11.56
N ALA A 222 -1.33 10.42 12.68
CA ALA A 222 -1.14 9.32 13.62
C ALA A 222 -1.79 8.01 13.16
N TYR A 223 -3.00 8.05 12.58
CA TYR A 223 -3.83 6.87 12.33
C TYR A 223 -4.23 6.62 10.87
N GLY A 224 -3.86 7.50 9.93
CA GLY A 224 -4.26 7.45 8.52
C GLY A 224 -3.60 6.36 7.67
N SER A 225 -3.09 5.31 8.32
CA SER A 225 -2.55 4.11 7.69
C SER A 225 -1.47 4.37 6.62
N SER A 226 -0.68 5.44 6.77
CA SER A 226 0.30 5.88 5.77
C SER A 226 1.35 4.81 5.43
N GLY A 227 1.79 4.04 6.42
CA GLY A 227 2.76 2.95 6.26
C GLY A 227 2.25 1.76 5.44
N GLN A 228 0.94 1.64 5.24
CA GLN A 228 0.37 0.52 4.49
C GLN A 228 0.49 0.72 2.96
N TRP A 229 0.72 1.96 2.50
CA TRP A 229 0.86 2.28 1.07
C TRP A 229 2.19 1.80 0.44
N GLY A 230 3.12 1.26 1.23
CA GLY A 230 4.45 0.89 0.74
C GLY A 230 4.45 -0.09 -0.45
N LEU A 231 3.54 -1.07 -0.46
CA LEU A 231 3.43 -1.98 -1.62
C LEU A 231 2.90 -1.28 -2.88
N PHE A 232 2.01 -0.30 -2.70
CA PHE A 232 1.38 0.43 -3.80
C PHE A 232 2.42 1.34 -4.45
N ASP A 233 3.17 2.04 -3.61
CA ASP A 233 4.25 2.92 -4.02
C ASP A 233 5.37 2.17 -4.75
N ARG A 234 5.64 0.92 -4.35
CA ARG A 234 6.61 0.04 -5.03
C ARG A 234 6.17 -0.35 -6.43
N GLN A 235 4.86 -0.38 -6.72
CA GLN A 235 4.30 -0.79 -8.01
C GLN A 235 4.25 0.33 -9.06
N PHE A 236 4.94 1.45 -8.84
CA PHE A 236 5.07 2.52 -9.84
C PHE A 236 5.72 2.04 -11.16
N GLY A 237 5.32 2.57 -12.30
CA GLY A 237 5.83 2.23 -13.63
C GLY A 237 4.87 1.35 -14.44
N ARG A 238 3.60 1.75 -14.55
CA ARG A 238 2.63 1.13 -15.46
C ARG A 238 2.81 1.68 -16.87
N SER A 239 2.54 0.84 -17.86
CA SER A 239 2.54 1.24 -19.27
C SER A 239 1.16 1.75 -19.67
N ASP A 240 1.15 2.77 -20.53
CA ASP A 240 -0.09 3.27 -21.13
C ASP A 240 -0.56 2.34 -22.25
N ALA A 241 -1.86 2.03 -22.29
CA ALA A 241 -2.49 1.42 -23.45
C ALA A 241 -2.50 2.41 -24.63
N GLU A 242 -2.37 1.90 -25.86
CA GLU A 242 -2.39 2.71 -27.08
C GLU A 242 -3.80 2.90 -27.67
N GLU A 243 -4.77 2.12 -27.19
CA GLU A 243 -6.15 2.10 -27.64
C GLU A 243 -7.14 1.94 -26.47
N PRO A 244 -8.42 2.32 -26.63
CA PRO A 244 -9.44 2.07 -25.62
C PRO A 244 -9.64 0.58 -25.36
N ASP A 245 -9.97 0.23 -24.12
CA ASP A 245 -10.26 -1.15 -23.76
C ASP A 245 -11.61 -1.60 -24.33
N PRO A 246 -11.84 -2.93 -24.50
CA PRO A 246 -13.07 -3.44 -25.07
C PRO A 246 -14.33 -3.04 -24.30
N GLU A 247 -15.39 -2.75 -25.06
CA GLU A 247 -16.70 -2.32 -24.54
C GLU A 247 -17.43 -3.42 -23.75
N GLY A 248 -18.41 -3.01 -22.94
CA GLY A 248 -19.33 -3.93 -22.25
C GLY A 248 -18.73 -4.66 -21.06
N ARG A 249 -17.53 -4.28 -20.62
CA ARG A 249 -16.86 -4.89 -19.46
C ARG A 249 -17.13 -4.18 -18.14
N VAL A 250 -17.61 -2.94 -18.16
CA VAL A 250 -17.82 -2.13 -16.95
C VAL A 250 -19.32 -1.86 -16.77
N PRO A 251 -19.91 -2.19 -15.61
CA PRO A 251 -21.31 -1.88 -15.33
C PRO A 251 -21.54 -0.37 -15.16
N ILE A 252 -22.75 0.08 -15.49
CA ILE A 252 -23.20 1.43 -15.13
C ILE A 252 -23.61 1.41 -13.64
N TRP A 253 -22.68 1.75 -12.75
CA TRP A 253 -22.84 1.58 -11.29
C TRP A 253 -24.13 2.18 -10.71
N GLU A 254 -24.57 3.34 -11.21
CA GLU A 254 -25.80 4.00 -10.75
C GLU A 254 -27.08 3.21 -11.05
N LYS A 255 -27.05 2.34 -12.06
CA LYS A 255 -28.20 1.55 -12.53
C LYS A 255 -28.03 0.05 -12.30
N ALA A 256 -26.82 -0.39 -11.99
CA ALA A 256 -26.50 -1.79 -11.80
C ALA A 256 -27.19 -2.33 -10.54
N SER A 257 -27.72 -3.53 -10.66
CA SER A 257 -28.18 -4.32 -9.52
C SER A 257 -26.98 -4.78 -8.68
N VAL A 258 -27.22 -5.08 -7.39
CA VAL A 258 -26.16 -5.61 -6.51
C VAL A 258 -25.62 -6.94 -7.05
N GLN A 259 -26.45 -7.72 -7.73
CA GLN A 259 -26.01 -8.97 -8.36
C GLN A 259 -25.02 -8.71 -9.51
N GLU A 260 -25.31 -7.79 -10.42
CA GLU A 260 -24.38 -7.40 -11.49
C GLU A 260 -23.06 -6.86 -10.94
N MET A 261 -23.11 -6.06 -9.87
CA MET A 261 -21.90 -5.58 -9.19
C MET A 261 -21.08 -6.75 -8.61
N LYS A 262 -21.72 -7.70 -7.91
CA LYS A 262 -21.04 -8.88 -7.36
C LYS A 262 -20.41 -9.73 -8.45
N ASP A 263 -21.15 -9.99 -9.53
CA ASP A 263 -20.69 -10.80 -10.64
C ASP A 263 -19.48 -10.15 -11.31
N LYS A 264 -19.52 -8.82 -11.51
CA LYS A 264 -18.37 -8.09 -12.03
C LYS A 264 -17.14 -8.20 -11.13
N PHE A 265 -17.31 -8.00 -9.82
CA PHE A 265 -16.19 -8.15 -8.88
C PHE A 265 -15.66 -9.59 -8.87
N LYS A 266 -16.54 -10.59 -9.00
CA LYS A 266 -16.16 -12.01 -9.06
C LYS A 266 -15.35 -12.35 -10.31
N GLU A 267 -15.70 -11.81 -11.47
CA GLU A 267 -14.97 -12.00 -12.74
C GLU A 267 -13.49 -11.57 -12.62
N ILE A 268 -13.23 -10.46 -11.93
CA ILE A 268 -11.88 -9.94 -11.72
C ILE A 268 -11.18 -10.53 -10.48
N GLY A 269 -11.76 -11.57 -9.86
CA GLY A 269 -11.15 -12.30 -8.74
C GLY A 269 -11.40 -11.70 -7.36
N PHE A 270 -12.35 -10.78 -7.24
CA PHE A 270 -12.83 -10.25 -5.97
C PHE A 270 -14.13 -10.92 -5.51
N GLY A 271 -14.66 -10.47 -4.38
CA GLY A 271 -15.92 -10.96 -3.84
C GLY A 271 -16.71 -9.88 -3.09
N PRO A 272 -17.78 -10.28 -2.38
CA PRO A 272 -18.70 -9.37 -1.70
C PRO A 272 -18.02 -8.42 -0.70
N ARG A 273 -16.94 -8.88 -0.06
CA ARG A 273 -16.14 -8.05 0.86
C ARG A 273 -15.50 -6.86 0.18
N GLN A 274 -14.90 -7.10 -0.98
CA GLN A 274 -14.21 -6.09 -1.78
C GLN A 274 -15.22 -5.11 -2.37
N LEU A 275 -16.38 -5.60 -2.84
CA LEU A 275 -17.48 -4.74 -3.26
C LEU A 275 -17.91 -3.79 -2.14
N ALA A 276 -18.11 -4.30 -0.92
CA ALA A 276 -18.53 -3.49 0.22
C ALA A 276 -17.49 -2.42 0.63
N VAL A 277 -16.19 -2.73 0.59
CA VAL A 277 -15.15 -1.75 0.98
C VAL A 277 -15.00 -0.65 -0.07
N MET A 278 -15.32 -0.92 -1.33
CA MET A 278 -15.27 0.05 -2.43
C MET A 278 -16.54 0.90 -2.56
N SER A 279 -17.42 0.94 -1.58
CA SER A 279 -18.69 1.67 -1.70
C SER A 279 -18.52 3.15 -2.12
N ALA A 280 -17.40 3.78 -1.77
CA ALA A 280 -17.06 5.15 -2.17
C ALA A 280 -16.61 5.32 -3.65
N PHE A 281 -16.29 4.23 -4.35
CA PHE A 281 -15.84 4.25 -5.74
C PHE A 281 -16.99 4.05 -6.74
N LEU A 282 -18.12 3.51 -6.28
CA LEU A 282 -19.26 3.16 -7.12
C LEU A 282 -20.19 4.34 -7.42
N GLY A 283 -19.96 5.50 -6.80
CA GLY A 283 -20.78 6.69 -7.00
C GLY A 283 -20.39 7.84 -6.07
N PRO A 284 -21.05 9.01 -6.24
CA PRO A 284 -20.73 10.23 -5.49
C PRO A 284 -21.05 10.14 -4.00
N GLU A 285 -22.14 9.44 -3.64
CA GLU A 285 -22.66 9.36 -2.27
C GLU A 285 -22.49 7.96 -1.69
N GLN A 286 -21.44 7.76 -0.88
CA GLN A 286 -21.13 6.46 -0.29
C GLN A 286 -22.31 5.86 0.51
N SER A 287 -23.05 6.69 1.25
CA SER A 287 -24.19 6.21 2.05
C SER A 287 -25.34 5.70 1.19
N ALA A 288 -25.59 6.31 0.02
CA ALA A 288 -26.62 5.86 -0.91
C ALA A 288 -26.23 4.51 -1.53
N THR A 289 -24.98 4.37 -1.95
CA THR A 289 -24.42 3.10 -2.43
C THR A 289 -24.55 2.01 -1.37
N GLU A 290 -24.18 2.29 -0.13
CA GLU A 290 -24.28 1.31 0.95
C GLU A 290 -25.73 0.93 1.27
N ALA A 291 -26.67 1.87 1.21
CA ALA A 291 -28.09 1.60 1.37
C ALA A 291 -28.64 0.65 0.29
N LEU A 292 -28.06 0.66 -0.91
CA LEU A 292 -28.35 -0.33 -1.95
C LEU A 292 -27.71 -1.69 -1.62
N LEU A 293 -26.42 -1.69 -1.26
CA LEU A 293 -25.63 -2.90 -1.02
C LEU A 293 -26.12 -3.75 0.17
N VAL A 294 -26.72 -3.12 1.20
CA VAL A 294 -27.26 -3.86 2.37
C VAL A 294 -28.46 -4.74 2.03
N ASN A 295 -29.09 -4.58 0.86
CA ASN A 295 -30.20 -5.43 0.44
C ASN A 295 -29.75 -6.84 0.02
N ASP A 296 -28.43 -7.06 -0.15
CA ASP A 296 -27.87 -8.36 -0.50
C ASP A 296 -27.29 -9.09 0.73
N PRO A 297 -27.69 -10.35 0.99
CA PRO A 297 -27.29 -11.09 2.20
C PRO A 297 -25.79 -11.42 2.26
N GLU A 298 -25.08 -11.49 1.12
CA GLU A 298 -23.64 -11.75 1.11
C GLU A 298 -22.82 -10.49 1.35
N VAL A 299 -23.37 -9.32 0.99
CA VAL A 299 -22.69 -8.02 1.07
C VAL A 299 -22.96 -7.31 2.40
N ILE A 300 -24.17 -7.44 2.96
CA ILE A 300 -24.60 -6.77 4.20
C ILE A 300 -23.63 -6.94 5.39
N PRO A 301 -23.04 -8.13 5.68
CA PRO A 301 -22.19 -8.28 6.86
C PRO A 301 -20.90 -7.45 6.73
N TRP A 302 -20.42 -7.26 5.49
CA TRP A 302 -19.22 -6.48 5.19
C TRP A 302 -19.52 -4.99 5.25
N VAL A 303 -20.64 -4.54 4.69
CA VAL A 303 -21.06 -3.13 4.77
C VAL A 303 -21.20 -2.69 6.22
N GLN A 304 -21.93 -3.47 7.04
CA GLN A 304 -22.09 -3.18 8.46
C GLN A 304 -20.75 -3.20 9.22
N LYS A 305 -19.84 -4.13 8.87
CA LYS A 305 -18.49 -4.16 9.44
C LYS A 305 -17.74 -2.85 9.15
N TYR A 306 -17.79 -2.37 7.92
CA TYR A 306 -17.07 -1.16 7.52
C TYR A 306 -17.72 0.12 8.07
N GLN A 307 -19.04 0.16 8.19
CA GLN A 307 -19.76 1.22 8.90
C GLN A 307 -19.31 1.32 10.36
N ARG A 308 -19.36 0.21 11.11
CA ARG A 308 -18.83 0.15 12.49
C ARG A 308 -17.37 0.57 12.58
N SER A 309 -16.55 0.19 11.61
CA SER A 309 -15.15 0.64 11.56
C SER A 309 -15.06 2.15 11.41
N ARG A 310 -15.82 2.77 10.49
CA ARG A 310 -15.79 4.22 10.27
C ARG A 310 -16.31 5.03 11.45
N GLU A 311 -17.18 4.46 12.28
CA GLU A 311 -17.63 5.06 13.55
C GLU A 311 -16.52 5.13 14.60
N THR A 312 -15.56 4.19 14.60
CA THR A 312 -14.37 4.29 15.47
C THR A 312 -13.50 5.48 15.08
N VAL A 313 -12.74 6.05 16.02
CA VAL A 313 -11.85 7.19 15.76
C VAL A 313 -10.86 6.89 14.63
N SER A 314 -10.12 5.78 14.73
CA SER A 314 -9.05 5.43 13.80
C SER A 314 -9.51 4.75 12.51
N GLN A 315 -10.73 4.19 12.45
CA GLN A 315 -11.32 3.55 11.26
C GLN A 315 -10.41 2.58 10.49
N THR A 316 -9.49 1.93 11.23
CA THR A 316 -8.34 1.20 10.68
C THR A 316 -8.75 0.05 9.76
N ASP A 317 -9.77 -0.71 10.15
CA ASP A 317 -10.28 -1.85 9.37
C ASP A 317 -10.82 -1.42 8.00
N TYR A 318 -11.49 -0.27 7.92
CA TYR A 318 -11.95 0.30 6.65
C TYR A 318 -10.78 0.85 5.82
N GLU A 319 -9.87 1.61 6.42
CA GLU A 319 -8.75 2.24 5.70
C GLU A 319 -7.79 1.21 5.10
N VAL A 320 -7.33 0.26 5.94
CA VAL A 320 -6.39 -0.78 5.51
C VAL A 320 -7.00 -1.63 4.40
N ARG A 321 -8.30 -1.95 4.48
CA ARG A 321 -8.97 -2.78 3.47
C ARG A 321 -9.23 -2.04 2.17
N SER A 322 -9.57 -0.76 2.23
CA SER A 322 -9.72 0.10 1.03
C SER A 322 -8.40 0.16 0.26
N LEU A 323 -7.30 0.35 0.99
CA LEU A 323 -5.95 0.39 0.43
C LEU A 323 -5.51 -0.96 -0.15
N PHE A 324 -5.79 -2.06 0.55
CA PHE A 324 -5.51 -3.40 0.03
C PHE A 324 -6.15 -3.65 -1.31
N LEU A 325 -7.24 -2.98 -1.65
CA LEU A 325 -7.88 -3.19 -2.94
C LEU A 325 -7.27 -2.38 -4.08
N LEU A 326 -6.91 -1.11 -3.83
CA LEU A 326 -6.11 -0.32 -4.77
C LEU A 326 -4.78 -1.00 -5.11
N LEU A 327 -4.23 -1.79 -4.18
CA LEU A 327 -3.09 -2.68 -4.45
C LEU A 327 -3.41 -3.81 -5.43
N TYR A 328 -4.62 -4.34 -5.44
CA TYR A 328 -5.01 -5.43 -6.32
C TYR A 328 -5.32 -4.98 -7.75
N PHE A 329 -5.77 -3.74 -7.97
CA PHE A 329 -5.78 -3.14 -9.32
C PHE A 329 -4.41 -3.18 -10.00
N ASN A 330 -3.34 -3.36 -9.22
CA ASN A 330 -1.96 -3.42 -9.71
C ASN A 330 -1.48 -4.85 -9.97
N VAL A 331 -2.23 -5.86 -9.51
CA VAL A 331 -1.97 -7.28 -9.77
C VAL A 331 -2.70 -7.74 -11.03
N ALA A 332 -3.86 -7.13 -11.33
CA ALA A 332 -4.56 -7.25 -12.60
C ALA A 332 -3.87 -6.45 -13.70
N ARG A 333 -2.60 -6.78 -13.99
CA ARG A 333 -1.85 -6.27 -15.14
C ARG A 333 -2.04 -7.22 -16.31
N ALA A 334 -2.40 -6.66 -17.46
CA ALA A 334 -2.16 -7.29 -18.75
C ALA A 334 -0.65 -7.45 -19.00
#